data_AF-A0A0D9AN47-F1
#
_entry.id   AF-A0A0D9AN47-F1
#
_cell.length_a   1.000
_cell.length_b   1.000
_cell.length_c   1.000
_cell.angle_alpha   90.00
_cell.angle_beta   90.00
_cell.angle_gamma   90.00
#
_symmetry.space_group_name_H-M   'P 1'
#
loop_
_entity.id
_entity.type
_entity.pdbx_description
1 polymer ?
#
loop_
_entity_poly.entity_id
_entity_poly.type
_entity_poly.pdbx_seq_one_letter_code
_entity_poly.pdbx_strand_id
1 'polypeptide(L)' 'MAPPHPVLRVKAQDGRVWRVDLGNPNQTQRSGFTGDTAKVGDDITVLGNRTKEPNEAHMKAVRVTVGGKQYDMYPERIKE' A
#
# COMPACT_ATOMS: atom_id res chain seq x y z
N MET A 1 -16.90 -13.09 8.51
CA MET A 1 -16.71 -11.65 8.21
C MET A 1 -15.23 -11.46 7.91
N ALA A 2 -14.85 -10.85 6.78
CA ALA A 2 -13.44 -10.57 6.51
C ALA A 2 -13.00 -9.37 7.36
N PRO A 3 -11.88 -9.45 8.08
CA PRO A 3 -11.36 -8.30 8.82
C PRO A 3 -11.07 -7.14 7.86
N PRO A 4 -11.21 -5.88 8.33
CA PRO A 4 -10.96 -4.71 7.50
C PRO A 4 -9.54 -4.72 6.95
N HIS A 5 -9.35 -4.17 5.76
CA HIS A 5 -8.02 -3.98 5.20
C HIS A 5 -7.21 -3.01 6.08
N PRO A 6 -5.93 -3.29 6.36
CA PRO A 6 -5.04 -2.28 6.93
C PRO A 6 -4.88 -1.12 5.95
N VAL A 7 -4.57 0.07 6.48
CA VAL A 7 -4.51 1.30 5.67
C VAL A 7 -3.25 2.08 6.03
N LEU A 8 -2.63 2.70 5.02
CA LEU A 8 -1.61 3.72 5.19
C LEU A 8 -2.13 5.09 4.75
N ARG A 9 -1.61 6.15 5.37
CA ARG A 9 -1.72 7.52 4.87
C ARG A 9 -0.34 7.97 4.40
N VAL A 10 -0.23 8.24 3.11
CA VAL A 10 1.07 8.52 2.46
C VAL A 10 1.00 9.91 1.85
N LYS A 11 1.90 10.80 2.26
CA LYS A 11 2.04 12.11 1.61
C LYS A 11 2.91 11.94 0.37
N ALA A 12 2.35 12.18 -0.81
CA ALA A 12 3.10 12.19 -2.05
C ALA A 12 3.98 13.45 -2.17
N GLN A 13 4.93 13.43 -3.11
CA GLN A 13 5.88 14.54 -3.33
C GLN A 13 5.19 15.87 -3.66
N ASP A 14 4.02 15.83 -4.31
CA ASP A 14 3.17 16.98 -4.60
C ASP A 14 2.42 17.53 -3.36
N GLY A 15 2.62 16.93 -2.20
CA GLY A 15 1.97 17.29 -0.93
C GLY A 15 0.60 16.64 -0.72
N ARG A 16 0.04 15.94 -1.70
CA ARG A 16 -1.26 15.29 -1.60
C ARG A 16 -1.18 14.06 -0.70
N VAL A 17 -2.11 13.93 0.24
CA VAL A 17 -2.19 12.77 1.13
C VAL A 17 -3.08 11.70 0.50
N TRP A 18 -2.49 10.55 0.22
CA TRP A 18 -3.16 9.36 -0.28
C TRP A 18 -3.58 8.46 0.87
N ARG A 19 -4.83 7.99 0.82
CA ARG A 19 -5.26 6.78 1.53
C ARG A 19 -4.85 5.58 0.68
N VAL A 20 -4.10 4.68 1.27
CA VAL A 20 -3.65 3.45 0.61
C VAL A 20 -4.22 2.27 1.38
N ASP A 21 -5.23 1.61 0.82
CA ASP A 21 -5.71 0.35 1.39
C ASP A 21 -4.71 -0.75 1.02
N LEU A 22 -4.20 -1.46 2.01
CA LEU A 22 -3.31 -2.60 1.81
C LEU A 22 -4.12 -3.84 1.41
N GLY A 23 -3.44 -4.95 1.12
CA GLY A 23 -4.07 -6.25 0.93
C GLY A 23 -4.95 -6.66 2.12
N ASN A 24 -5.76 -7.69 1.93
CA ASN A 24 -6.45 -8.26 3.09
C ASN A 24 -5.43 -8.66 4.19
N PRO A 25 -5.82 -8.72 5.48
CA PRO A 25 -4.84 -8.92 6.55
C PRO A 25 -3.91 -10.11 6.35
N ASN A 26 -4.42 -11.22 5.81
CA ASN A 26 -3.62 -12.41 5.51
C ASN A 26 -2.58 -12.14 4.40
N GLN A 27 -2.97 -11.50 3.30
CA GLN A 27 -2.05 -11.17 2.20
C GLN A 27 -1.01 -10.13 2.62
N THR A 28 -1.43 -9.12 3.38
CA THR A 28 -0.52 -8.12 3.94
C THR A 28 0.50 -8.78 4.86
N GLN A 29 0.07 -9.63 5.80
CA GLN A 29 0.97 -10.38 6.67
C GLN A 29 1.91 -11.31 5.89
N ARG A 30 1.39 -12.05 4.90
CA ARG A 30 2.18 -12.97 4.06
C ARG A 30 3.21 -12.26 3.19
N SER A 31 2.93 -11.03 2.74
CA SER A 31 3.92 -10.21 2.04
C SER A 31 5.10 -9.80 2.92
N GLY A 32 4.99 -9.99 4.25
CA GLY A 32 5.97 -9.54 5.24
C GLY A 32 5.84 -8.06 5.59
N PHE A 33 4.83 -7.34 5.07
CA PHE A 33 4.56 -5.96 5.44
C PHE A 33 3.67 -5.91 6.69
N THR A 34 4.28 -5.61 7.83
CA THR A 34 3.64 -5.52 9.15
C THR A 34 3.78 -4.11 9.74
N GLY A 35 3.19 -3.88 10.91
CA GLY A 35 3.31 -2.60 11.62
C GLY A 35 4.75 -2.20 11.99
N ASP A 36 5.69 -3.15 11.98
CA ASP A 36 7.10 -2.89 12.29
C ASP A 36 7.97 -2.64 11.04
N THR A 37 7.38 -2.81 9.85
CA THR A 37 8.12 -2.79 8.57
C THR A 37 8.43 -1.38 8.07
N ALA A 38 7.54 -0.44 8.38
CA ALA A 38 7.68 0.97 8.03
C ALA A 38 7.21 1.84 9.19
N LYS A 39 7.85 2.99 9.39
CA LYS A 39 7.53 4.00 10.39
C LYS A 39 7.03 5.26 9.71
N VAL A 40 6.33 6.10 10.47
CA VAL A 40 5.97 7.44 10.00
C VAL A 40 7.25 8.20 9.67
N GLY A 41 7.35 8.72 8.45
CA GLY A 41 8.52 9.42 7.95
C GLY A 41 9.39 8.60 6.99
N ASP A 42 9.20 7.27 6.92
CA ASP A 42 9.92 6.46 5.94
C ASP A 42 9.46 6.77 4.51
N ASP A 43 10.42 6.91 3.60
CA ASP A 43 10.15 7.00 2.17
C ASP A 43 9.72 5.63 1.65
N ILE A 44 8.56 5.61 0.99
CA ILE A 44 7.99 4.41 0.40
C ILE A 44 7.54 4.64 -1.03
N THR A 45 7.59 3.58 -1.84
CA THR A 45 6.92 3.53 -3.15
C THR A 45 5.74 2.58 -3.04
N VAL A 46 4.56 3.02 -3.51
CA VAL A 46 3.35 2.20 -3.54
C VAL A 46 2.94 1.96 -4.98
N LEU A 47 2.87 0.70 -5.38
CA LEU A 47 2.27 0.27 -6.64
C LEU A 47 0.86 -0.25 -6.37
N GLY A 48 -0.12 0.21 -7.15
CA GLY A 48 -1.51 -0.17 -6.91
C GLY A 48 -2.49 0.42 -7.92
N ASN A 49 -3.77 0.14 -7.68
CA ASN A 49 -4.88 0.59 -8.51
C ASN A 49 -5.58 1.77 -7.82
N ARG A 50 -5.69 2.91 -8.50
CA ARG A 50 -6.46 4.06 -8.00
C ARG A 50 -7.96 3.74 -7.99
N THR A 51 -8.69 4.37 -7.07
CA THR A 51 -10.15 4.39 -7.11
C THR A 51 -10.64 4.97 -8.44
N LYS A 52 -11.86 4.58 -8.86
CA LYS A 52 -12.53 5.16 -10.02
C LYS A 52 -13.19 6.50 -9.69
N GLU A 53 -13.37 6.80 -8.40
CA GLU A 53 -13.94 8.06 -7.96
C GLU A 53 -13.02 9.23 -8.34
N PRO A 54 -13.53 10.21 -9.10
CA PRO A 54 -12.71 11.32 -9.56
C PRO A 54 -12.25 12.17 -8.38
N ASN A 55 -11.04 12.70 -8.49
CA ASN A 55 -10.43 13.58 -7.47
C ASN A 55 -10.23 12.95 -6.09
N GLU A 56 -10.36 11.63 -5.92
CA GLU A 56 -10.02 10.95 -4.68
C GLU A 56 -8.55 10.52 -4.67
N ALA A 57 -7.85 10.84 -3.58
CA ALA A 57 -6.49 10.36 -3.32
C ALA A 57 -6.53 8.97 -2.68
N HIS A 58 -7.17 8.00 -3.33
CA HIS A 58 -7.38 6.66 -2.78
C HIS A 58 -6.93 5.59 -3.75
N MET A 59 -6.23 4.59 -3.23
CA MET A 59 -5.80 3.45 -4.02
C MET A 59 -5.74 2.15 -3.20
N LYS A 60 -5.78 1.03 -3.90
CA LYS A 60 -5.50 -0.31 -3.39
C LYS A 60 -4.08 -0.71 -3.76
N ALA A 61 -3.23 -0.94 -2.77
CA ALA A 61 -1.87 -1.42 -2.98
C ALA A 61 -1.84 -2.88 -3.45
N VAL A 62 -0.90 -3.17 -4.35
CA VAL A 62 -0.49 -4.53 -4.71
C VAL A 62 0.95 -4.83 -4.28
N ARG A 63 1.81 -3.79 -4.22
CA ARG A 63 3.18 -3.84 -3.70
C ARG A 63 3.48 -2.55 -2.92
N VAL A 64 4.17 -2.70 -1.80
CA VAL A 64 4.85 -1.60 -1.10
C VAL A 64 6.34 -1.84 -1.19
N THR A 65 7.13 -0.79 -1.41
CA THR A 65 8.59 -0.85 -1.43
C THR A 65 9.14 0.12 -0.39
N VAL A 66 10.00 -0.39 0.51
CA VAL A 66 10.65 0.37 1.58
C VAL A 66 12.14 0.08 1.52
N GLY A 67 12.98 1.12 1.40
CA GLY A 67 14.44 0.93 1.33
C GLY A 67 14.90 -0.04 0.23
N GLY A 68 14.20 -0.08 -0.91
CA GLY A 68 14.45 -1.00 -2.02
C GLY A 68 13.91 -2.42 -1.83
N LYS A 69 13.46 -2.81 -0.64
CA LYS A 69 12.82 -4.12 -0.41
C LYS A 69 11.35 -4.07 -0.81
N GLN A 70 10.93 -5.05 -1.61
CA GLN A 70 9.56 -5.19 -2.10
C GLN A 70 8.74 -6.10 -1.17
N TYR A 71 7.49 -5.69 -0.93
CA TYR A 71 6.51 -6.41 -0.15
C TYR A 71 5.25 -6.60 -0.98
N ASP A 72 5.12 -7.78 -1.57
CA ASP A 72 4.13 -8.05 -2.60
C ASP A 72 2.91 -8.73 -1.99
N MET A 73 1.81 -7.99 -1.94
CA MET A 73 0.55 -8.47 -1.36
C MET A 73 -0.26 -9.29 -2.39
N TYR A 74 -0.10 -8.94 -3.66
CA TYR A 74 -0.69 -9.63 -4.80
C TYR A 74 0.32 -9.70 -5.95
N PRO A 75 1.38 -10.54 -5.85
CA PRO A 75 2.42 -10.68 -6.87
C PRO A 75 1.84 -10.96 -8.26
N GLU A 76 0.77 -11.75 -8.33
CA GLU A 76 0.08 -12.12 -9.56
C GLU A 76 -0.59 -10.94 -10.30
N ARG A 77 -0.68 -9.76 -9.66
CA ARG A 77 -1.28 -8.54 -10.22
C ARG A 77 -0.23 -7.51 -10.67
N ILE A 78 1.04 -7.79 -10.49
CA ILE A 78 2.15 -6.91 -10.84
C ILE A 78 2.54 -7.19 -12.28
N LYS A 79 2.64 -6.14 -13.10
CA LYS A 79 3.13 -6.21 -14.48
C LYS A 79 4.47 -5.49 -14.53
N GLU A 80 5.48 -6.15 -15.09
CA GLU A 80 6.81 -5.58 -15.36
C GLU A 80 6.84 -4.78 -16.67
#